data_AF-A0A0J0YK42-F1
#
_entry.id   AF-A0A0J0YK42-F1
#
_cell.length_a   1.000
_cell.length_b   1.000
_cell.length_c   1.000
_cell.angle_alpha   90.00
_cell.angle_beta   90.00
_cell.angle_gamma   90.00
#
_symmetry.space_group_name_H-M   'P 1'
#
loop_
_entity.id
_entity.type
_entity.pdbx_description
1 polymer ?
#
loop_
_entity_poly.entity_id
_entity_poly.type
_entity_poly.pdbx_seq_one_letter_code
_entity_poly.pdbx_strand_id
1 'polypeptide(L)'
;MDKPSWLKEKGYLHLSPSLELGNNWSKTVKKIKDKKYIETYAFYPLIHTIISDRKFKKGNLKKFTTDKRSHTHYRSKTLHPVRNSKDRPLHYASHMDALIYGYYADILREKYESLLKKEPLQDEAVIAYRKIETFRGSETGKSNIHFAKECFAEIKNRTQNNKEVSVLAIDLKSFFSTLDHKILKKQWGKVLNQTNDIPKDHYRVYKACTNFKYVLLDDLRVEKNKNGKKAPYNESKLANIRKTKGFRCFFDSNDDFRTYIKEGKLSIYSNPFSKKLENGKTVKNGIPQGLPISAILANLYLFDFDLDIVNRWVKPHNVYYRRYSDDIFIVCDKSLCDEIEKDISNLIKKYEIKISTEKTEKFVFKNVHNNNNNNNNNNNNNNTRLECFRIRDDSLEVASAMTYLGFEFRGYHTGIKSTNLAKYYRKIISTVKRKSKRVLKLMEENPNTKKTIFKNQLRKIYNLPVKFTDGDLTEKKINRKMRYNLVLNDRGFYEFKFSIRNNKKQANYHSYIKRCCSEFQTNSFQKQINKSKNIAYSAIHKYLNENSN
;
A
#
# COMPACT_ATOMS: atom_id res chain seq x y z
N MET A 1 -4.22 21.16 -25.71
CA MET A 1 -3.24 20.63 -24.73
C MET A 1 -3.93 19.62 -23.85
N ASP A 2 -3.39 18.42 -23.72
CA ASP A 2 -3.94 17.39 -22.83
C ASP A 2 -3.55 17.61 -21.37
N LYS A 3 -4.41 17.16 -20.46
CA LYS A 3 -4.17 17.25 -19.02
C LYS A 3 -2.95 16.39 -18.65
N PRO A 4 -1.88 16.96 -18.03
CA PRO A 4 -0.69 16.19 -17.68
C PRO A 4 -0.99 15.03 -16.74
N SER A 5 -0.30 13.91 -16.93
CA SER A 5 -0.56 12.66 -16.20
C SER A 5 -0.27 12.79 -14.69
N TRP A 6 0.66 13.67 -14.30
CA TRP A 6 1.03 13.96 -12.91
C TRP A 6 0.01 14.81 -12.17
N LEU A 7 -0.87 15.53 -12.89
CA LEU A 7 -1.82 16.48 -12.32
C LEU A 7 -3.04 15.76 -11.70
N LYS A 8 -2.87 15.32 -10.46
CA LYS A 8 -3.85 14.51 -9.72
C LYS A 8 -4.40 15.23 -8.49
N GLU A 9 -5.66 15.64 -8.58
CA GLU A 9 -6.41 16.22 -7.48
C GLU A 9 -6.52 15.26 -6.29
N LYS A 10 -6.45 15.82 -5.09
CA LYS A 10 -6.65 15.10 -3.83
C LYS A 10 -7.97 15.57 -3.21
N GLY A 11 -8.72 14.63 -2.64
CA GLY A 11 -10.06 14.91 -2.08
C GLY A 11 -10.14 14.80 -0.55
N TYR A 12 -9.00 14.75 0.14
CA TYR A 12 -8.96 14.72 1.60
C TYR A 12 -9.04 16.13 2.17
N LEU A 13 -9.58 16.27 3.39
CA LEU A 13 -9.61 17.55 4.08
C LEU A 13 -8.18 17.96 4.50
N HIS A 14 -7.80 19.22 4.29
CA HIS A 14 -6.49 19.77 4.68
C HIS A 14 -6.61 21.18 5.27
N LEU A 15 -5.48 21.74 5.71
CA LEU A 15 -5.36 23.11 6.23
C LEU A 15 -5.68 24.16 5.16
N SER A 16 -5.25 23.89 3.93
CA SER A 16 -5.49 24.76 2.77
C SER A 16 -6.75 24.36 1.98
N PRO A 17 -7.38 25.30 1.25
CA PRO A 17 -8.51 25.04 0.36
C PRO A 17 -8.30 23.84 -0.56
N SER A 18 -9.36 23.07 -0.80
CA SER A 18 -9.37 22.04 -1.83
C SER A 18 -9.29 22.66 -3.23
N LEU A 19 -8.60 21.98 -4.14
CA LEU A 19 -8.46 22.43 -5.53
C LEU A 19 -9.41 21.67 -6.44
N GLU A 20 -10.30 22.41 -7.09
CA GLU A 20 -11.08 21.91 -8.21
C GLU A 20 -10.48 22.45 -9.49
N LEU A 21 -9.66 21.64 -10.17
CA LEU A 21 -8.93 22.14 -11.34
C LEU A 21 -9.87 22.38 -12.53
N GLY A 22 -10.97 21.62 -12.64
CA GLY A 22 -12.01 21.80 -13.67
C GLY A 22 -11.42 22.09 -15.05
N ASN A 23 -11.89 23.18 -15.68
CA ASN A 23 -11.36 23.71 -16.93
C ASN A 23 -10.13 24.63 -16.74
N ASN A 24 -9.82 25.05 -15.49
CA ASN A 24 -8.75 25.98 -15.15
C ASN A 24 -7.39 25.32 -14.87
N TRP A 25 -7.27 24.02 -15.14
CA TRP A 25 -6.07 23.24 -14.83
C TRP A 25 -4.79 23.80 -15.47
N SER A 26 -4.89 24.42 -16.65
CA SER A 26 -3.75 24.98 -17.39
C SER A 26 -3.08 26.15 -16.65
N LYS A 27 -3.85 27.00 -15.95
CA LYS A 27 -3.31 28.10 -15.15
C LYS A 27 -2.45 27.58 -13.99
N THR A 28 -2.95 26.54 -13.30
CA THR A 28 -2.22 25.88 -12.20
C THR A 28 -0.95 25.22 -12.71
N VAL A 29 -1.00 24.56 -13.87
CA VAL A 29 0.19 23.96 -14.49
C VAL A 29 1.22 25.02 -14.84
N LYS A 30 0.82 26.16 -15.41
CA LYS A 30 1.73 27.27 -15.74
C LYS A 30 2.48 27.77 -14.49
N LYS A 31 1.76 27.93 -13.37
CA LYS A 31 2.38 28.31 -12.08
C LYS A 31 3.37 27.26 -11.58
N ILE A 32 3.01 25.97 -11.60
CA ILE A 32 3.87 24.90 -11.09
C ILE A 32 5.14 24.72 -11.95
N LYS A 33 5.05 24.95 -13.26
CA LYS A 33 6.19 24.87 -14.18
C LYS A 33 7.17 26.04 -14.05
N ASP A 34 6.77 27.15 -13.45
CA ASP A 34 7.63 28.31 -13.25
C ASP A 34 8.62 28.06 -12.10
N LYS A 35 9.91 27.97 -12.43
CA LYS A 35 10.98 27.72 -11.47
C LYS A 35 11.09 28.82 -10.41
N LYS A 36 10.95 30.09 -10.80
CA LYS A 36 11.05 31.24 -9.86
C LYS A 36 9.93 31.20 -8.82
N TYR A 37 8.73 30.81 -9.25
CA TYR A 37 7.60 30.58 -8.36
C TYR A 37 7.92 29.48 -7.34
N ILE A 38 8.49 28.35 -7.77
CA ILE A 38 8.81 27.25 -6.86
C ILE A 38 9.95 27.58 -5.91
N GLU A 39 10.98 28.31 -6.34
CA GLU A 39 12.10 28.74 -5.50
C GLU A 39 11.63 29.52 -4.25
N THR A 40 10.63 30.38 -4.43
CA THR A 40 10.06 31.23 -3.37
C THR A 40 8.86 30.58 -2.67
N TYR A 41 8.34 29.46 -3.19
CA TYR A 41 7.12 28.83 -2.70
C TYR A 41 7.22 28.37 -1.24
N ALA A 42 6.23 28.74 -0.42
CA ALA A 42 6.12 28.34 0.97
C ALA A 42 5.19 27.12 1.13
N PHE A 43 5.79 25.96 1.41
CA PHE A 43 5.04 24.73 1.68
C PHE A 43 4.28 24.82 3.01
N TYR A 44 3.07 24.26 3.04
CA TYR A 44 2.30 24.16 4.27
C TYR A 44 2.84 23.05 5.16
N PRO A 45 2.58 23.12 6.48
CA PRO A 45 2.72 21.98 7.36
C PRO A 45 1.89 20.79 6.85
N LEU A 46 2.48 19.60 6.90
CA LEU A 46 1.78 18.36 6.57
C LEU A 46 0.77 18.02 7.66
N ILE A 47 -0.27 17.25 7.34
CA ILE A 47 -1.17 16.67 8.34
C ILE A 47 -0.71 15.26 8.66
N HIS A 48 -0.37 15.00 9.92
CA HIS A 48 0.02 13.69 10.42
C HIS A 48 -1.19 12.90 10.95
N THR A 49 -1.32 11.65 10.52
CA THR A 49 -2.26 10.68 11.09
C THR A 49 -1.64 9.29 11.16
N ILE A 50 -2.13 8.47 12.08
CA ILE A 50 -1.70 7.07 12.20
C ILE A 50 -2.84 6.15 11.77
N ILE A 51 -2.61 5.33 10.75
CA ILE A 51 -3.52 4.24 10.41
C ILE A 51 -3.06 2.98 11.16
N SER A 52 -3.89 2.50 12.07
CA SER A 52 -3.61 1.30 12.85
C SER A 52 -4.27 0.08 12.24
N ASP A 53 -3.47 -0.93 11.85
CA ASP A 53 -3.97 -2.22 11.36
C ASP A 53 -3.87 -3.27 12.47
N ARG A 54 -4.99 -3.64 13.08
CA ARG A 54 -5.04 -4.71 14.09
C ARG A 54 -4.55 -6.04 13.49
N LYS A 55 -3.60 -6.67 14.17
CA LYS A 55 -3.00 -7.95 13.81
C LYS A 55 -3.47 -9.04 14.77
N PHE A 56 -3.64 -10.25 14.24
CA PHE A 56 -3.90 -11.46 15.01
C PHE A 56 -2.59 -12.25 15.03
N LYS A 57 -1.86 -12.20 16.14
CA LYS A 57 -0.48 -12.74 16.23
C LYS A 57 -0.37 -13.74 17.37
N LYS A 58 0.49 -14.74 17.19
CA LYS A 58 0.88 -15.68 18.24
C LYS A 58 1.55 -14.90 19.39
N GLY A 59 1.20 -15.23 20.63
CA GLY A 59 1.91 -14.72 21.80
C GLY A 59 3.26 -15.41 21.96
N ASN A 60 4.14 -14.83 22.77
CA ASN A 60 5.42 -15.40 23.15
C ASN A 60 5.41 -15.52 24.66
N LEU A 61 5.52 -16.74 25.20
CA LEU A 61 5.44 -17.01 26.64
C LEU A 61 6.50 -16.24 27.44
N LYS A 62 7.67 -15.95 26.85
CA LYS A 62 8.70 -15.12 27.48
C LYS A 62 8.22 -13.69 27.79
N LYS A 63 7.23 -13.19 27.04
CA LYS A 63 6.75 -11.80 27.12
C LYS A 63 5.29 -11.67 27.53
N PHE A 64 4.47 -12.68 27.25
CA PHE A 64 3.02 -12.63 27.36
C PHE A 64 2.46 -13.84 28.08
N THR A 65 1.29 -13.67 28.70
CA THR A 65 0.60 -14.70 29.49
C THR A 65 0.16 -15.92 28.69
N THR A 66 -0.01 -15.78 27.38
CA THR A 66 -0.45 -16.87 26.51
C THR A 66 0.40 -16.92 25.25
N ASP A 67 0.56 -18.13 24.70
CA ASP A 67 1.14 -18.33 23.38
C ASP A 67 0.06 -18.39 22.28
N LYS A 68 -1.22 -18.37 22.65
CA LYS A 68 -2.34 -18.42 21.70
C LYS A 68 -2.32 -17.20 20.77
N ARG A 69 -2.96 -17.31 19.61
CA ARG A 69 -3.10 -16.16 18.71
C ARG A 69 -4.17 -15.21 19.25
N SER A 70 -3.83 -13.93 19.39
CA SER A 70 -4.77 -12.91 19.85
C SER A 70 -4.52 -11.55 19.20
N HIS A 71 -5.53 -10.69 19.27
CA HIS A 71 -5.43 -9.27 18.95
C HIS A 71 -4.82 -8.44 20.08
N THR A 72 -4.86 -8.94 21.30
CA THR A 72 -4.30 -8.31 22.49
C THR A 72 -3.65 -9.40 23.34
N HIS A 73 -2.43 -9.16 23.76
CA HIS A 73 -1.72 -10.01 24.72
C HIS A 73 -1.55 -9.27 26.03
N TYR A 74 -1.42 -9.99 27.13
CA TYR A 74 -1.16 -9.40 28.45
C TYR A 74 0.29 -9.70 28.81
N ARG A 75 1.05 -8.71 29.28
CA ARG A 75 2.44 -8.93 29.69
C ARG A 75 2.49 -9.84 30.91
N SER A 76 3.35 -10.86 30.90
CA SER A 76 3.42 -11.82 32.01
C SER A 76 3.78 -11.17 33.35
N LYS A 77 4.64 -10.14 33.34
CA LYS A 77 5.10 -9.46 34.56
C LYS A 77 4.15 -8.40 35.13
N THR A 78 3.32 -7.77 34.29
CA THR A 78 2.54 -6.58 34.70
C THR A 78 1.05 -6.70 34.41
N LEU A 79 0.62 -7.77 33.75
CA LEU A 79 -0.73 -7.98 33.25
C LEU A 79 -1.28 -6.80 32.41
N HIS A 80 -0.41 -5.89 31.93
CA HIS A 80 -0.85 -4.79 31.09
C HIS A 80 -1.18 -5.27 29.67
N PRO A 81 -2.33 -4.83 29.10
CA PRO A 81 -2.74 -5.22 27.76
C PRO A 81 -1.90 -4.53 26.69
N VAL A 82 -1.26 -5.34 25.85
CA VAL A 82 -0.51 -4.91 24.66
C VAL A 82 -1.32 -5.27 23.42
N ARG A 83 -1.83 -4.24 22.75
CA ARG A 83 -2.56 -4.40 21.49
C ARG A 83 -1.59 -4.74 20.37
N ASN A 84 -1.90 -5.80 19.63
CA ASN A 84 -1.18 -6.14 18.42
C ASN A 84 -1.67 -5.26 17.26
N SER A 85 -1.14 -4.05 17.13
CA SER A 85 -1.35 -3.20 15.96
C SER A 85 -0.09 -3.01 15.12
N LYS A 86 -0.25 -2.86 13.81
CA LYS A 86 0.79 -2.31 12.92
C LYS A 86 0.37 -0.89 12.60
N ASP A 87 1.02 0.06 13.25
CA ASP A 87 0.75 1.47 13.06
C ASP A 87 1.52 1.99 11.84
N ARG A 88 0.83 2.77 11.00
CA ARG A 88 1.37 3.36 9.78
C ARG A 88 1.22 4.88 9.88
N PRO A 89 2.30 5.59 10.30
CA PRO A 89 2.28 7.05 10.30
C PRO A 89 2.23 7.54 8.86
N LEU A 90 1.28 8.42 8.56
CA LEU A 90 1.09 9.05 7.27
C LEU A 90 1.11 10.55 7.42
N HIS A 91 1.68 11.21 6.42
CA HIS A 91 1.70 12.66 6.31
C HIS A 91 1.07 13.08 4.98
N TYR A 92 0.04 13.91 5.04
CA TYR A 92 -0.64 14.44 3.87
C TYR A 92 -0.19 15.87 3.58
N ALA A 93 0.20 16.11 2.33
CA ALA A 93 0.51 17.45 1.83
C ALA A 93 -0.76 18.27 1.59
N SER A 94 -0.59 19.59 1.54
CA SER A 94 -1.62 20.50 1.05
C SER A 94 -1.99 20.14 -0.40
N HIS A 95 -3.15 20.61 -0.88
CA HIS A 95 -3.60 20.30 -2.24
C HIS A 95 -2.62 20.81 -3.30
N MET A 96 -2.16 22.07 -3.19
CA MET A 96 -1.16 22.65 -4.10
C MET A 96 0.20 21.97 -3.93
N ASP A 97 0.64 21.75 -2.68
CA ASP A 97 1.92 21.10 -2.38
C ASP A 97 1.97 19.69 -3.00
N ALA A 98 0.86 18.94 -2.94
CA ALA A 98 0.75 17.63 -3.56
C ALA A 98 0.89 17.68 -5.10
N LEU A 99 0.40 18.75 -5.76
CA LEU A 99 0.59 18.94 -7.19
C LEU A 99 2.04 19.29 -7.53
N ILE A 100 2.69 20.15 -6.73
CA ILE A 100 4.12 20.47 -6.88
C ILE A 100 4.96 19.21 -6.70
N TYR A 101 4.74 18.45 -5.62
CA TYR A 101 5.42 17.15 -5.42
C TYR A 101 5.14 16.20 -6.59
N GLY A 102 3.92 16.19 -7.13
CA GLY A 102 3.56 15.37 -8.30
C GLY A 102 4.35 15.74 -9.55
N TYR A 103 4.52 17.04 -9.82
CA TYR A 103 5.30 17.55 -10.96
C TYR A 103 6.79 17.20 -10.85
N TYR A 104 7.42 17.50 -9.72
CA TYR A 104 8.84 17.17 -9.51
C TYR A 104 9.09 15.66 -9.47
N ALA A 105 8.11 14.87 -8.99
CA ALA A 105 8.17 13.41 -9.06
C ALA A 105 8.07 12.86 -10.48
N ASP A 106 7.49 13.61 -11.42
CA ASP A 106 7.41 13.24 -12.83
C ASP A 106 8.76 13.49 -13.52
N ILE A 107 9.32 14.69 -13.34
CA ILE A 107 10.66 15.06 -13.83
C ILE A 107 11.72 14.05 -13.37
N LEU A 108 11.77 13.78 -12.05
CA LEU A 108 12.75 12.85 -11.50
C LEU A 108 12.55 11.43 -12.02
N ARG A 109 11.32 11.03 -12.29
CA ARG A 109 11.01 9.69 -12.79
C ARG A 109 11.48 9.51 -14.22
N GLU A 110 11.23 10.46 -15.10
CA GLU A 110 11.73 10.38 -16.49
C GLU A 110 13.25 10.22 -16.51
N LYS A 111 13.96 11.00 -15.70
CA LYS A 111 15.42 10.92 -15.58
C LYS A 111 15.89 9.61 -14.94
N TYR A 112 15.19 9.14 -13.90
CA TYR A 112 15.48 7.86 -13.25
C TYR A 112 15.28 6.66 -14.18
N GLU A 113 14.19 6.63 -14.94
CA GLU A 113 13.91 5.58 -15.93
C GLU A 113 14.98 5.59 -17.04
N SER A 114 15.44 6.77 -17.47
CA SER A 114 16.57 6.88 -18.40
C SER A 114 17.89 6.36 -17.80
N LEU A 115 18.09 6.51 -16.49
CA LEU A 115 19.27 6.01 -15.80
C LEU A 115 19.24 4.49 -15.66
N LEU A 116 18.09 3.92 -15.28
CA LEU A 116 17.88 2.48 -15.16
C LEU A 116 18.12 1.73 -16.47
N LYS A 117 17.67 2.29 -17.59
CA LYS A 117 17.86 1.68 -18.93
C LYS A 117 19.33 1.45 -19.31
N LYS A 118 20.29 2.10 -18.65
CA LYS A 118 21.72 1.88 -18.89
C LYS A 118 22.19 0.50 -18.41
N GLU A 119 21.51 -0.08 -17.43
CA GLU A 119 21.83 -1.38 -16.83
C GLU A 119 20.58 -2.28 -16.87
N PRO A 120 20.36 -3.05 -17.95
CA PRO A 120 19.11 -3.80 -18.15
C PRO A 120 18.74 -4.75 -17.00
N LEU A 121 19.72 -5.38 -16.37
CA LEU A 121 19.48 -6.28 -15.22
C LEU A 121 19.00 -5.52 -13.98
N GLN A 122 19.45 -4.28 -13.79
CA GLN A 122 18.94 -3.40 -12.73
C GLN A 122 17.54 -2.89 -13.06
N ASP A 123 17.31 -2.55 -14.33
CA ASP A 123 16.01 -2.14 -14.84
C ASP A 123 14.94 -3.22 -14.59
N GLU A 124 15.25 -4.49 -14.82
CA GLU A 124 14.35 -5.60 -14.54
C GLU A 124 14.16 -5.87 -13.05
N ALA A 125 15.18 -5.63 -12.23
CA ALA A 125 15.16 -5.92 -10.81
C ALA A 125 14.19 -5.02 -10.03
N VAL A 126 14.13 -3.72 -10.36
CA VAL A 126 13.35 -2.74 -9.60
C VAL A 126 11.93 -2.66 -10.13
N ILE A 127 10.95 -3.20 -9.40
CA ILE A 127 9.57 -3.35 -9.91
C ILE A 127 8.54 -2.39 -9.29
N ALA A 128 8.82 -1.81 -8.11
CA ALA A 128 7.85 -0.93 -7.42
C ALA A 128 7.86 0.52 -7.91
N TYR A 129 6.69 1.15 -7.84
CA TYR A 129 6.44 2.57 -8.17
C TYR A 129 6.74 2.99 -9.61
N ARG A 130 6.95 2.02 -10.49
CA ARG A 130 7.23 2.23 -11.91
C ARG A 130 6.04 1.84 -12.77
N LYS A 131 5.98 2.38 -13.99
CA LYS A 131 4.97 2.00 -14.98
C LYS A 131 5.58 0.97 -15.93
N ILE A 132 5.56 -0.29 -15.51
CA ILE A 132 6.05 -1.42 -16.32
C ILE A 132 4.87 -1.97 -17.12
N GLU A 133 4.98 -2.07 -18.43
CA GLU A 133 3.90 -2.60 -19.29
C GLU A 133 3.76 -4.12 -19.16
N THR A 134 2.54 -4.64 -19.29
CA THR A 134 2.31 -6.10 -19.25
C THR A 134 2.90 -6.82 -20.46
N PHE A 135 2.74 -6.24 -21.65
CA PHE A 135 3.38 -6.61 -22.90
C PHE A 135 3.71 -5.33 -23.68
N ARG A 136 4.67 -5.38 -24.61
CA ARG A 136 5.10 -4.20 -25.37
C ARG A 136 3.90 -3.58 -26.10
N GLY A 137 3.61 -2.31 -25.85
CA GLY A 137 2.48 -1.59 -26.46
C GLY A 137 1.16 -1.71 -25.71
N SER A 138 1.13 -2.36 -24.54
CA SER A 138 -0.03 -2.39 -23.65
C SER A 138 -0.19 -1.06 -22.92
N GLU A 139 -1.38 -0.46 -22.99
CA GLU A 139 -1.75 0.67 -22.12
C GLU A 139 -1.85 0.27 -20.63
N THR A 140 -1.85 -1.03 -20.33
CA THR A 140 -1.99 -1.56 -18.98
C THR A 140 -0.65 -1.92 -18.36
N GLY A 141 -0.38 -1.34 -17.19
CA GLY A 141 0.82 -1.68 -16.42
C GLY A 141 0.67 -2.97 -15.62
N LYS A 142 1.79 -3.67 -15.42
CA LYS A 142 1.93 -4.79 -14.50
C LYS A 142 1.48 -4.38 -13.11
N SER A 143 0.95 -5.37 -12.40
CA SER A 143 0.47 -5.22 -11.03
C SER A 143 1.19 -6.21 -10.13
N ASN A 144 0.96 -6.09 -8.81
CA ASN A 144 1.48 -7.03 -7.83
C ASN A 144 1.13 -8.51 -8.13
N ILE A 145 0.03 -8.77 -8.85
CA ILE A 145 -0.37 -10.11 -9.30
C ILE A 145 0.66 -10.67 -10.31
N HIS A 146 1.06 -9.85 -11.29
CA HIS A 146 2.00 -10.24 -12.34
C HIS A 146 3.39 -10.47 -11.77
N PHE A 147 3.89 -9.55 -10.93
CA PHE A 147 5.20 -9.68 -10.30
C PHE A 147 5.29 -10.93 -9.41
N ALA A 148 4.23 -11.26 -8.66
CA ALA A 148 4.21 -12.48 -7.87
C ALA A 148 4.22 -13.73 -8.76
N LYS A 149 3.48 -13.72 -9.88
CA LYS A 149 3.47 -14.81 -10.86
C LYS A 149 4.85 -15.03 -11.46
N GLU A 150 5.53 -13.97 -11.89
CA GLU A 150 6.88 -14.01 -12.44
C GLU A 150 7.88 -14.62 -11.45
N CYS A 151 7.89 -14.15 -10.20
CA CYS A 151 8.75 -14.73 -9.16
C CYS A 151 8.46 -16.22 -8.88
N PHE A 152 7.19 -16.63 -8.88
CA PHE A 152 6.84 -18.04 -8.63
C PHE A 152 7.14 -18.93 -9.84
N ALA A 153 7.02 -18.39 -11.06
CA ALA A 153 7.41 -19.08 -12.28
C ALA A 153 8.93 -19.29 -12.32
N GLU A 154 9.72 -18.29 -11.90
CA GLU A 154 11.17 -18.41 -11.81
C GLU A 154 11.61 -19.53 -10.86
N ILE A 155 11.00 -19.62 -9.67
CA ILE A 155 11.26 -20.73 -8.74
C ILE A 155 10.97 -22.07 -9.41
N LYS A 156 9.81 -22.20 -10.05
CA LYS A 156 9.43 -23.44 -10.74
C LYS A 156 10.41 -23.82 -11.84
N ASN A 157 10.84 -22.84 -12.64
CA ASN A 157 11.77 -23.03 -13.75
C ASN A 157 13.12 -23.58 -13.24
N ARG A 158 13.69 -22.96 -12.20
CA ARG A 158 14.96 -23.40 -11.61
C ARG A 158 14.90 -24.79 -10.98
N THR A 159 13.73 -25.24 -10.54
CA THR A 159 13.53 -26.55 -9.89
C THR A 159 13.27 -27.72 -10.86
N GLN A 160 13.21 -27.50 -12.18
CA GLN A 160 12.86 -28.55 -13.15
C GLN A 160 13.86 -29.72 -13.17
N ASN A 161 15.16 -29.46 -12.94
CA ASN A 161 16.23 -30.47 -12.98
C ASN A 161 16.53 -31.08 -11.60
N ASN A 162 15.52 -31.22 -10.72
CA ASN A 162 15.66 -31.65 -9.32
C ASN A 162 16.69 -30.83 -8.50
N LYS A 163 17.00 -29.61 -8.94
CA LYS A 163 17.86 -28.71 -8.19
C LYS A 163 17.09 -28.08 -7.04
N GLU A 164 17.72 -28.04 -5.86
CA GLU A 164 17.19 -27.30 -4.71
C GLU A 164 17.43 -25.81 -4.90
N VAL A 165 16.37 -25.02 -4.73
CA VAL A 165 16.41 -23.57 -4.92
C VAL A 165 16.10 -22.88 -3.62
N SER A 166 16.95 -21.93 -3.24
CA SER A 166 16.75 -21.10 -2.06
C SER A 166 16.15 -19.75 -2.43
N VAL A 167 15.22 -19.29 -1.59
CA VAL A 167 14.59 -17.98 -1.69
C VAL A 167 14.84 -17.19 -0.42
N LEU A 168 15.43 -16.01 -0.57
CA LEU A 168 15.69 -15.07 0.49
C LEU A 168 14.71 -13.89 0.37
N ALA A 169 13.85 -13.73 1.38
CA ALA A 169 12.90 -12.63 1.48
C ALA A 169 13.28 -11.68 2.62
N ILE A 170 13.65 -10.44 2.30
CA ILE A 170 14.14 -9.44 3.26
C ILE A 170 13.16 -8.25 3.29
N ASP A 171 12.73 -7.84 4.50
CA ASP A 171 11.87 -6.67 4.74
C ASP A 171 12.69 -5.54 5.42
N LEU A 172 12.83 -4.39 4.74
CA LEU A 172 13.51 -3.23 5.31
C LEU A 172 12.66 -2.56 6.41
N LYS A 173 13.28 -2.16 7.52
CA LYS A 173 12.57 -1.62 8.69
C LYS A 173 12.37 -0.12 8.57
N SER A 174 11.11 0.30 8.55
CA SER A 174 10.72 1.72 8.64
C SER A 174 11.45 2.60 7.60
N PHE A 175 11.60 2.07 6.40
CA PHE A 175 12.49 2.58 5.34
C PHE A 175 12.41 4.10 5.12
N PHE A 176 11.21 4.64 4.92
CA PHE A 176 11.02 6.09 4.72
C PHE A 176 11.55 6.94 5.87
N SER A 177 11.40 6.51 7.12
CA SER A 177 11.85 7.27 8.30
C SER A 177 13.35 7.18 8.57
N THR A 178 14.06 6.26 7.89
CA THR A 178 15.48 6.02 8.13
C THR A 178 16.40 6.60 7.06
N LEU A 179 15.86 7.04 5.91
CA LEU A 179 16.65 7.53 4.78
C LEU A 179 17.64 8.63 5.20
N ASP A 180 18.91 8.46 4.87
CA ASP A 180 19.91 9.51 5.07
C ASP A 180 19.74 10.65 4.07
N HIS A 181 19.76 11.88 4.56
CA HIS A 181 19.55 13.07 3.75
C HIS A 181 20.74 13.35 2.81
N LYS A 182 21.99 13.09 3.24
CA LYS A 182 23.17 13.30 2.40
C LYS A 182 23.18 12.34 1.22
N ILE A 183 22.91 11.06 1.47
CA ILE A 183 22.80 10.04 0.41
C ILE A 183 21.67 10.42 -0.55
N LEU A 184 20.50 10.78 -0.03
CA LEU A 184 19.37 11.17 -0.86
C LEU A 184 19.68 12.40 -1.73
N LYS A 185 20.36 13.42 -1.18
CA LYS A 185 20.79 14.61 -1.94
C LYS A 185 21.77 14.24 -3.05
N LYS A 186 22.74 13.37 -2.78
CA LYS A 186 23.69 12.87 -3.77
C LYS A 186 22.99 12.14 -4.91
N GLN A 187 22.05 11.24 -4.61
CA GLN A 187 21.28 10.52 -5.63
C GLN A 187 20.38 11.46 -6.44
N TRP A 188 19.80 12.47 -5.79
CA TRP A 188 19.02 13.49 -6.47
C TRP A 188 19.85 14.27 -7.49
N GLY A 189 21.04 14.73 -7.11
CA GLY A 189 21.97 15.40 -8.02
C GLY A 189 22.43 14.48 -9.18
N LYS A 190 22.75 13.22 -8.87
CA LYS A 190 23.12 12.20 -9.87
C LYS A 190 22.07 12.03 -10.96
N VAL A 191 20.79 11.93 -10.58
CA VAL A 191 19.67 11.76 -11.52
C VAL A 191 19.49 12.98 -12.43
N LEU A 192 19.82 14.17 -11.94
CA LEU A 192 19.78 15.41 -12.72
C LEU A 192 21.04 15.65 -13.56
N ASN A 193 22.05 14.75 -13.51
CA ASN A 193 23.40 14.96 -14.03
C ASN A 193 24.07 16.23 -13.46
N GLN A 194 23.71 16.60 -12.23
CA GLN A 194 24.19 17.80 -11.52
C GLN A 194 24.61 17.40 -10.11
N THR A 195 25.77 16.76 -10.00
CA THR A 195 26.24 16.14 -8.75
C THR A 195 26.61 17.14 -7.67
N ASN A 196 27.07 18.34 -8.06
CA ASN A 196 27.64 19.32 -7.14
C ASN A 196 26.63 20.40 -6.71
N ASP A 197 25.72 20.80 -7.59
CA ASP A 197 24.71 21.83 -7.27
C ASP A 197 23.33 21.47 -7.85
N ILE A 198 22.37 21.24 -6.96
CA ILE A 198 20.98 20.95 -7.34
C ILE A 198 20.29 22.28 -7.62
N PRO A 199 19.51 22.41 -8.71
CA PRO A 199 18.79 23.64 -9.03
C PRO A 199 17.97 24.14 -7.84
N LYS A 200 17.90 25.46 -7.67
CA LYS A 200 17.29 26.10 -6.48
C LYS A 200 15.85 25.66 -6.25
N ASP A 201 15.08 25.50 -7.33
CA ASP A 201 13.70 25.01 -7.31
C ASP A 201 13.61 23.55 -6.83
N HIS A 202 14.48 22.67 -7.34
CA HIS A 202 14.59 21.28 -6.85
C HIS A 202 15.07 21.22 -5.40
N TYR A 203 16.04 22.06 -5.01
CA TYR A 203 16.53 22.13 -3.63
C TYR A 203 15.42 22.59 -2.67
N ARG A 204 14.54 23.50 -3.11
CA ARG A 204 13.37 23.93 -2.32
C ARG A 204 12.41 22.76 -2.05
N VAL A 205 12.13 21.94 -3.06
CA VAL A 205 11.30 20.73 -2.91
C VAL A 205 11.99 19.67 -2.05
N TYR A 206 13.28 19.45 -2.25
CA TYR A 206 14.10 18.56 -1.44
C TYR A 206 14.09 18.97 0.05
N LYS A 207 14.26 20.26 0.34
CA LYS A 207 14.18 20.82 1.70
C LYS A 207 12.79 20.64 2.30
N ALA A 208 11.73 20.82 1.51
CA ALA A 208 10.35 20.59 1.96
C ALA A 208 10.07 19.12 2.32
N CYS A 209 10.73 18.16 1.67
CA CYS A 209 10.61 16.73 1.98
C CYS A 209 11.44 16.31 3.20
N THR A 210 12.60 16.92 3.42
CA THR A 210 13.58 16.49 4.44
C THR A 210 13.44 17.26 5.76
N ASN A 211 13.14 18.56 5.68
CA ASN A 211 12.89 19.43 6.82
C ASN A 211 11.41 19.87 6.88
N PHE A 212 10.51 18.89 6.75
CA PHE A 212 9.08 19.13 6.80
C PHE A 212 8.61 19.50 8.20
N LYS A 213 7.54 20.30 8.26
CA LYS A 213 6.76 20.55 9.46
C LYS A 213 5.42 19.83 9.36
N TYR A 214 4.81 19.52 10.48
CA TYR A 214 3.50 18.88 10.48
C TYR A 214 2.63 19.30 11.67
N VAL A 215 1.33 19.09 11.53
CA VAL A 215 0.32 19.21 12.59
C VAL A 215 -0.34 17.85 12.79
N LEU A 216 -0.79 17.53 14.00
CA LEU A 216 -1.52 16.28 14.23
C LEU A 216 -2.98 16.47 13.79
N LEU A 217 -3.51 15.51 13.01
CA LEU A 217 -4.91 15.56 12.58
C LEU A 217 -5.90 15.58 13.76
N ASP A 218 -5.52 14.96 14.87
CA ASP A 218 -6.35 14.93 16.08
C ASP A 218 -6.35 16.28 16.83
N ASP A 219 -5.36 17.15 16.62
CA ASP A 219 -5.34 18.50 17.21
C ASP A 219 -6.34 19.45 16.55
N LEU A 220 -6.90 19.08 15.40
CA LEU A 220 -7.92 19.85 14.67
C LEU A 220 -9.35 19.50 15.10
N ARG A 221 -9.51 18.62 16.10
CA ARG A 221 -10.82 18.27 16.68
C ARG A 221 -11.27 19.35 17.66
N VAL A 222 -12.58 19.40 17.90
CA VAL A 222 -13.16 20.36 18.87
C VAL A 222 -12.59 20.12 20.27
N GLU A 223 -12.42 18.85 20.65
CA GLU A 223 -11.90 18.46 21.97
C GLU A 223 -10.90 17.30 21.86
N LYS A 224 -9.94 17.29 22.79
CA LYS A 224 -8.92 16.22 22.89
C LYS A 224 -9.36 15.17 23.91
N ASN A 225 -10.15 14.19 23.46
CA ASN A 225 -10.50 13.04 24.29
C ASN A 225 -9.32 12.06 24.37
N LYS A 226 -8.74 11.91 25.57
CA LYS A 226 -7.68 10.92 25.85
C LYS A 226 -8.23 9.48 25.86
N ASN A 227 -9.48 9.30 26.30
CA ASN A 227 -10.14 8.00 26.41
C ASN A 227 -11.45 7.97 25.59
N GLY A 228 -11.78 6.79 25.06
CA GLY A 228 -13.07 6.57 24.38
C GLY A 228 -13.11 6.99 22.91
N LYS A 229 -14.28 7.43 22.45
CA LYS A 229 -14.53 7.80 21.05
C LYS A 229 -13.94 9.18 20.79
N LYS A 230 -13.16 9.31 19.70
CA LYS A 230 -12.60 10.60 19.28
C LYS A 230 -13.71 11.61 19.04
N ALA A 231 -13.54 12.83 19.54
CA ALA A 231 -14.46 13.94 19.31
C ALA A 231 -14.58 14.25 17.80
N PRO A 232 -15.74 14.71 17.32
CA PRO A 232 -15.88 15.14 15.93
C PRO A 232 -15.04 16.40 15.65
N TYR A 233 -14.94 16.74 14.36
CA TYR A 233 -14.48 18.05 13.93
C TYR A 233 -15.61 19.07 14.07
N ASN A 234 -15.31 20.36 14.00
CA ASN A 234 -16.32 21.41 14.00
C ASN A 234 -17.07 21.41 12.65
N GLU A 235 -18.08 20.54 12.52
CA GLU A 235 -18.81 20.35 11.26
C GLU A 235 -19.58 21.62 10.86
N SER A 236 -20.02 22.44 11.82
CA SER A 236 -20.65 23.74 11.56
C SER A 236 -19.68 24.70 10.86
N LYS A 237 -18.44 24.86 11.37
CA LYS A 237 -17.39 25.66 10.70
C LYS A 237 -17.10 25.11 9.31
N LEU A 238 -16.90 23.79 9.19
CA LEU A 238 -16.59 23.16 7.90
C LEU A 238 -17.73 23.30 6.88
N ALA A 239 -18.98 23.15 7.32
CA ALA A 239 -20.15 23.31 6.47
C ALA A 239 -20.32 24.77 6.03
N ASN A 240 -20.06 25.74 6.92
CA ASN A 240 -20.10 27.15 6.57
C ASN A 240 -19.08 27.52 5.48
N ILE A 241 -17.83 27.06 5.61
CA ILE A 241 -16.79 27.27 4.59
C ILE A 241 -17.22 26.65 3.26
N ARG A 242 -17.75 25.42 3.27
CA ARG A 242 -18.23 24.76 2.06
C ARG A 242 -19.35 25.55 1.38
N LYS A 243 -20.31 26.07 2.14
CA LYS A 243 -21.45 26.85 1.62
C LYS A 243 -21.01 28.22 1.08
N THR A 244 -20.15 28.93 1.80
CA THR A 244 -19.78 30.32 1.49
C THR A 244 -18.64 30.43 0.46
N LYS A 245 -17.65 29.55 0.54
CA LYS A 245 -16.44 29.59 -0.30
C LYS A 245 -16.39 28.50 -1.37
N GLY A 246 -17.22 27.46 -1.25
CA GLY A 246 -17.29 26.38 -2.25
C GLY A 246 -16.15 25.35 -2.18
N PHE A 247 -15.30 25.36 -1.15
CA PHE A 247 -14.19 24.41 -1.02
C PHE A 247 -14.13 23.73 0.37
N ARG A 248 -13.35 22.65 0.47
CA ARG A 248 -13.17 21.84 1.68
C ARG A 248 -11.80 22.09 2.31
N CYS A 249 -11.78 22.71 3.49
CA CYS A 249 -10.58 22.90 4.30
C CYS A 249 -10.93 23.14 5.77
N PHE A 250 -9.92 23.14 6.65
CA PHE A 250 -10.08 23.48 8.07
C PHE A 250 -10.10 24.99 8.34
N PHE A 251 -9.42 25.78 7.51
CA PHE A 251 -9.26 27.22 7.66
C PHE A 251 -9.69 27.92 6.38
N ASP A 252 -10.45 29.00 6.50
CA ASP A 252 -11.01 29.72 5.34
C ASP A 252 -9.93 30.45 4.51
N SER A 253 -8.81 30.80 5.16
CA SER A 253 -7.76 31.65 4.65
C SER A 253 -6.44 31.36 5.36
N ASN A 254 -5.35 31.90 4.81
CA ASN A 254 -4.03 31.80 5.43
C ASN A 254 -3.91 32.63 6.70
N ASP A 255 -4.67 33.71 6.79
CA ASP A 255 -4.67 34.59 7.94
C ASP A 255 -5.43 33.94 9.11
N ASP A 256 -6.60 33.31 8.88
CA ASP A 256 -7.30 32.47 9.87
C ASP A 256 -6.34 31.39 10.42
N PHE A 257 -5.66 30.67 9.52
CA PHE A 257 -4.68 29.65 9.92
C PHE A 257 -3.53 30.22 10.79
N ARG A 258 -2.94 31.35 10.39
CA ARG A 258 -1.84 31.99 11.13
C ARG A 258 -2.28 32.52 12.47
N THR A 259 -3.46 33.15 12.54
CA THR A 259 -4.05 33.66 13.78
C THR A 259 -4.32 32.52 14.75
N TYR A 260 -4.89 31.41 14.27
CA TYR A 260 -5.14 30.22 15.09
C TYR A 260 -3.86 29.63 15.71
N ILE A 261 -2.72 29.70 14.99
CA ILE A 261 -1.41 29.30 15.52
C ILE A 261 -0.89 30.32 16.55
N LYS A 262 -1.01 31.62 16.26
CA LYS A 262 -0.57 32.69 17.16
C LYS A 262 -1.32 32.65 18.50
N GLU A 263 -2.61 32.31 18.48
CA GLU A 263 -3.44 32.10 19.66
C GLU A 263 -3.09 30.81 20.44
N GLY A 264 -2.12 30.02 19.98
CA GLY A 264 -1.70 28.78 20.66
C GLY A 264 -2.68 27.61 20.50
N LYS A 265 -3.73 27.74 19.67
CA LYS A 265 -4.76 26.72 19.49
C LYS A 265 -4.30 25.52 18.66
N LEU A 266 -3.20 25.66 17.89
CA LEU A 266 -2.62 24.58 17.08
C LEU A 266 -1.09 24.56 17.17
N SER A 267 -0.54 23.42 17.59
CA SER A 267 0.90 23.20 17.65
C SER A 267 1.47 22.74 16.30
N ILE A 268 2.63 23.28 15.92
CA ILE A 268 3.39 22.84 14.74
C ILE A 268 4.62 22.07 15.20
N TYR A 269 4.76 20.86 14.69
CA TYR A 269 5.87 19.96 14.99
C TYR A 269 6.89 19.98 13.83
N SER A 270 8.17 19.78 14.16
CA SER A 270 9.25 19.59 13.18
C SER A 270 9.45 18.12 12.85
N ASN A 271 10.18 17.80 11.77
CA ASN A 271 10.52 16.42 11.38
C ASN A 271 10.92 15.58 12.62
N PRO A 272 10.15 14.53 12.97
CA PRO A 272 10.37 13.77 14.19
C PRO A 272 11.46 12.71 14.03
N PHE A 273 11.94 12.48 12.82
CA PHE A 273 12.92 11.46 12.50
C PHE A 273 14.34 12.01 12.74
N SER A 274 15.10 11.29 13.55
CA SER A 274 16.50 11.60 13.81
C SER A 274 17.32 10.33 14.07
N LYS A 275 18.60 10.38 13.71
CA LYS A 275 19.60 9.39 14.10
C LYS A 275 20.66 10.04 14.99
N LYS A 276 21.14 9.29 16.00
CA LYS A 276 22.33 9.63 16.77
C LYS A 276 23.54 9.11 16.02
N LEU A 277 24.53 9.96 15.81
CA LEU A 277 25.84 9.58 15.29
C LEU A 277 26.74 9.06 16.42
N GLU A 278 27.83 8.40 16.06
CA GLU A 278 28.81 7.83 17.01
C GLU A 278 29.42 8.90 17.92
N ASN A 279 29.59 10.12 17.40
CA ASN A 279 30.05 11.30 18.15
C ASN A 279 28.96 11.93 19.06
N GLY A 280 27.83 11.26 19.28
CA GLY A 280 26.72 11.74 20.13
C GLY A 280 25.82 12.80 19.47
N LYS A 281 26.19 13.35 18.31
CA LYS A 281 25.38 14.38 17.62
C LYS A 281 24.11 13.79 17.03
N THR A 282 22.98 14.45 17.26
CA THR A 282 21.69 14.06 16.69
C THR A 282 21.46 14.79 15.36
N VAL A 283 21.27 14.02 14.28
CA VAL A 283 21.03 14.55 12.93
C VAL A 283 19.65 14.11 12.44
N LYS A 284 18.94 15.00 11.74
CA LYS A 284 17.64 14.69 11.13
C LYS A 284 17.83 13.70 9.98
N ASN A 285 16.89 12.79 9.84
CA ASN A 285 16.85 11.82 8.75
C ASN A 285 15.40 11.61 8.29
N GLY A 286 15.21 10.70 7.34
CA GLY A 286 13.91 10.26 6.87
C GLY A 286 13.13 11.28 6.04
N ILE A 287 12.14 10.77 5.31
CA ILE A 287 11.16 11.54 4.56
C ILE A 287 9.75 11.09 4.97
N PRO A 288 8.74 11.96 4.85
CA PRO A 288 7.37 11.64 5.22
C PRO A 288 6.78 10.57 4.28
N GLN A 289 6.12 9.57 4.87
CA GLN A 289 5.34 8.60 4.12
C GLN A 289 3.98 9.22 3.71
N GLY A 290 3.68 9.22 2.42
CA GLY A 290 2.39 9.72 1.88
C GLY A 290 2.50 10.86 0.88
N LEU A 291 3.68 11.50 0.73
CA LEU A 291 3.86 12.51 -0.31
C LEU A 291 3.86 11.87 -1.70
N PRO A 292 3.36 12.59 -2.73
CA PRO A 292 3.43 12.13 -4.11
C PRO A 292 4.86 11.83 -4.61
N ILE A 293 5.87 12.52 -4.07
CA ILE A 293 7.28 12.36 -4.45
C ILE A 293 8.00 11.25 -3.69
N SER A 294 7.56 10.86 -2.48
CA SER A 294 8.31 9.93 -1.62
C SER A 294 8.61 8.59 -2.30
N ALA A 295 7.72 8.12 -3.18
CA ALA A 295 7.87 6.87 -3.91
C ALA A 295 9.06 6.86 -4.88
N ILE A 296 9.29 7.95 -5.62
CA ILE A 296 10.46 8.04 -6.50
C ILE A 296 11.73 8.22 -5.68
N LEU A 297 11.69 9.01 -4.59
CA LEU A 297 12.85 9.21 -3.71
C LEU A 297 13.34 7.91 -3.05
N ALA A 298 12.40 7.04 -2.68
CA ALA A 298 12.68 5.69 -2.21
C ALA A 298 13.49 4.88 -3.23
N ASN A 299 13.09 4.91 -4.49
CA ASN A 299 13.80 4.22 -5.57
C ASN A 299 15.14 4.86 -5.91
N LEU A 300 15.23 6.20 -5.89
CA LEU A 300 16.49 6.92 -6.09
C LEU A 300 17.52 6.57 -5.03
N TYR A 301 17.10 6.52 -3.77
CA TYR A 301 17.99 6.21 -2.65
C TYR A 301 18.66 4.83 -2.81
N LEU A 302 17.89 3.85 -3.28
CA LEU A 302 18.34 2.47 -3.44
C LEU A 302 19.01 2.18 -4.79
N PHE A 303 19.16 3.18 -5.67
CA PHE A 303 19.70 2.96 -7.00
C PHE A 303 21.09 2.29 -6.96
N ASP A 304 22.06 2.86 -6.25
CA ASP A 304 23.41 2.29 -6.16
C ASP A 304 23.44 0.97 -5.37
N PHE A 305 22.52 0.81 -4.41
CA PHE A 305 22.36 -0.45 -3.67
C PHE A 305 21.90 -1.59 -4.59
N ASP A 306 20.91 -1.34 -5.43
CA ASP A 306 20.42 -2.33 -6.40
C ASP A 306 21.50 -2.66 -7.43
N LEU A 307 22.26 -1.66 -7.87
CA LEU A 307 23.36 -1.83 -8.82
C LEU A 307 24.49 -2.71 -8.26
N ASP A 308 24.86 -2.50 -6.99
CA ASP A 308 25.86 -3.33 -6.31
C ASP A 308 25.42 -4.81 -6.25
N ILE A 309 24.14 -5.08 -5.93
CA ILE A 309 23.60 -6.46 -5.93
C ILE A 309 23.65 -7.07 -7.33
N VAL A 310 23.26 -6.29 -8.35
CA VAL A 310 23.25 -6.76 -9.73
C VAL A 310 24.66 -7.14 -10.20
N ASN A 311 25.65 -6.29 -9.92
CA ASN A 311 27.02 -6.51 -10.34
C ASN A 311 27.71 -7.67 -9.59
N ARG A 312 27.38 -7.88 -8.31
CA ARG A 312 28.01 -8.94 -7.49
C ARG A 312 27.36 -10.30 -7.67
N TRP A 313 26.03 -10.36 -7.80
CA TRP A 313 25.29 -11.62 -7.71
C TRP A 313 24.50 -11.97 -8.96
N VAL A 314 23.81 -10.99 -9.57
CA VAL A 314 22.95 -11.25 -10.73
C VAL A 314 23.78 -11.59 -11.97
N LYS A 315 24.78 -10.76 -12.29
CA LYS A 315 25.66 -10.96 -13.45
C LYS A 315 26.53 -12.23 -13.34
N PRO A 316 27.26 -12.48 -12.24
CA PRO A 316 28.24 -13.57 -12.21
C PRO A 316 27.64 -14.94 -11.87
N HIS A 317 26.58 -14.96 -11.06
CA HIS A 317 26.02 -16.20 -10.49
C HIS A 317 24.59 -16.51 -10.95
N ASN A 318 24.09 -15.77 -11.96
CA ASN A 318 22.74 -15.92 -12.49
C ASN A 318 21.66 -15.89 -11.38
N VAL A 319 21.83 -15.05 -10.37
CA VAL A 319 20.88 -14.88 -9.26
C VAL A 319 19.68 -14.06 -9.73
N TYR A 320 18.46 -14.50 -9.42
CA TYR A 320 17.27 -13.71 -9.75
C TYR A 320 16.91 -12.77 -8.61
N TYR A 321 16.99 -11.47 -8.87
CA TYR A 321 16.75 -10.40 -7.89
C TYR A 321 15.56 -9.53 -8.29
N ARG A 322 14.63 -9.30 -7.35
CA ARG A 322 13.52 -8.35 -7.49
C ARG A 322 13.33 -7.51 -6.23
N ARG A 323 13.19 -6.19 -6.40
CA ARG A 323 12.87 -5.26 -5.32
C ARG A 323 11.51 -4.60 -5.52
N TYR A 324 10.61 -4.82 -4.57
CA TYR A 324 9.32 -4.14 -4.49
C TYR A 324 9.30 -3.16 -3.32
N SER A 325 9.74 -1.92 -3.57
CA SER A 325 9.89 -0.86 -2.56
C SER A 325 10.89 -1.30 -1.49
N ASP A 326 10.38 -1.77 -0.36
CA ASP A 326 11.12 -2.14 0.85
C ASP A 326 11.25 -3.67 0.96
N ASP A 327 10.53 -4.42 0.12
CA ASP A 327 10.56 -5.89 0.07
C ASP A 327 11.60 -6.32 -0.98
N ILE A 328 12.65 -7.02 -0.54
CA ILE A 328 13.68 -7.62 -1.39
C ILE A 328 13.40 -9.12 -1.53
N PHE A 329 13.47 -9.61 -2.76
CA PHE A 329 13.21 -11.00 -3.11
C PHE A 329 14.33 -11.54 -3.98
N ILE A 330 15.00 -12.59 -3.52
CA ILE A 330 16.14 -13.19 -4.21
C ILE A 330 15.91 -14.69 -4.35
N VAL A 331 16.14 -15.22 -5.55
CA VAL A 331 16.12 -16.65 -5.85
C VAL A 331 17.52 -17.06 -6.32
N CYS A 332 18.10 -18.05 -5.67
CA CYS A 332 19.47 -18.49 -5.87
C CYS A 332 19.60 -19.99 -5.59
N ASP A 333 20.74 -20.57 -5.96
CA ASP A 333 21.08 -21.94 -5.60
C ASP A 333 21.32 -22.05 -4.09
N LYS A 334 21.02 -23.22 -3.50
CA LYS A 334 21.09 -23.40 -2.04
C LYS A 334 22.47 -23.08 -1.45
N SER A 335 23.54 -23.40 -2.16
CA SER A 335 24.93 -23.16 -1.72
C SER A 335 25.28 -21.67 -1.57
N LEU A 336 24.72 -20.79 -2.40
CA LEU A 336 25.04 -19.36 -2.41
C LEU A 336 24.22 -18.53 -1.40
N CYS A 337 23.16 -19.12 -0.84
CA CYS A 337 22.15 -18.41 -0.05
C CYS A 337 22.74 -17.66 1.16
N ASP A 338 23.65 -18.31 1.90
CA ASP A 338 24.23 -17.73 3.12
C ASP A 338 25.25 -16.64 2.82
N GLU A 339 26.04 -16.79 1.75
CA GLU A 339 26.98 -15.77 1.29
C GLU A 339 26.25 -14.51 0.81
N ILE A 340 25.18 -14.69 0.04
CA ILE A 340 24.31 -13.61 -0.43
C ILE A 340 23.69 -12.86 0.76
N GLU A 341 23.18 -13.56 1.77
CA GLU A 341 22.60 -12.92 2.96
C GLU A 341 23.64 -12.08 3.72
N LYS A 342 24.87 -12.60 3.87
CA LYS A 342 25.96 -11.89 4.54
C LYS A 342 26.36 -10.63 3.78
N ASP A 343 26.53 -10.73 2.45
CA ASP A 343 26.89 -9.57 1.62
C ASP A 343 25.78 -8.51 1.60
N ILE A 344 24.51 -8.91 1.49
CA ILE A 344 23.39 -7.97 1.56
C ILE A 344 23.32 -7.28 2.92
N SER A 345 23.59 -8.01 4.00
CA SER A 345 23.67 -7.42 5.34
C SER A 345 24.78 -6.36 5.43
N ASN A 346 25.90 -6.55 4.73
CA ASN A 346 26.99 -5.57 4.64
C ASN A 346 26.61 -4.38 3.74
N LEU A 347 25.97 -4.61 2.59
CA LEU A 347 25.47 -3.54 1.72
C LEU A 347 24.44 -2.66 2.44
N ILE A 348 23.54 -3.27 3.22
CA ILE A 348 22.56 -2.51 3.99
C ILE A 348 23.23 -1.59 5.01
N LYS A 349 24.32 -2.04 5.67
CA LYS A 349 25.13 -1.18 6.54
C LYS A 349 25.81 -0.06 5.75
N LYS A 350 26.41 -0.37 4.58
CA LYS A 350 27.08 0.59 3.69
C LYS A 350 26.16 1.74 3.26
N TYR A 351 24.90 1.44 2.95
CA TYR A 351 23.90 2.45 2.53
C TYR A 351 23.08 3.03 3.70
N GLU A 352 23.51 2.81 4.95
CA GLU A 352 22.87 3.29 6.17
C GLU A 352 21.38 2.91 6.32
N ILE A 353 21.00 1.73 5.80
CA ILE A 353 19.63 1.22 5.87
C ILE A 353 19.46 0.39 7.16
N LYS A 354 18.25 0.36 7.73
CA LYS A 354 17.94 -0.49 8.89
C LYS A 354 17.17 -1.75 8.47
N ILE A 355 17.66 -2.93 8.84
CA ILE A 355 16.95 -4.21 8.67
C ILE A 355 16.09 -4.49 9.91
N SER A 356 15.00 -5.22 9.69
CA SER A 356 14.33 -5.94 10.78
C SER A 356 14.91 -7.34 10.84
N THR A 357 15.96 -7.56 11.65
CA THR A 357 16.61 -8.88 11.81
C THR A 357 15.60 -10.01 12.07
N GLU A 358 14.50 -9.71 12.78
CA GLU A 358 13.39 -10.64 13.05
C GLU A 358 12.54 -11.06 11.82
N LYS A 359 12.80 -10.54 10.61
CA LYS A 359 11.92 -10.72 9.44
C LYS A 359 12.59 -11.20 8.16
N THR A 360 13.90 -11.43 8.17
CA THR A 360 14.50 -12.15 7.05
C THR A 360 13.95 -13.58 7.08
N GLU A 361 13.35 -14.02 5.98
CA GLU A 361 12.81 -15.37 5.84
C GLU A 361 13.54 -16.10 4.72
N LYS A 362 14.11 -17.27 5.07
CA LYS A 362 14.74 -18.20 4.13
C LYS A 362 13.80 -19.35 3.83
N PHE A 363 13.67 -19.69 2.55
CA PHE A 363 12.88 -20.83 2.08
C PHE A 363 13.71 -21.69 1.13
N VAL A 364 13.49 -22.99 1.16
CA VAL A 364 14.04 -23.96 0.20
C VAL A 364 12.88 -24.59 -0.55
N PHE A 365 13.05 -24.70 -1.86
CA PHE A 365 12.12 -25.37 -2.77
C PHE A 365 12.82 -26.61 -3.33
N LYS A 366 12.19 -27.77 -3.15
CA LYS A 366 12.69 -29.06 -3.64
C LYS A 366 11.56 -29.96 -4.08
N ASN A 367 11.85 -30.86 -5.02
CA ASN A 367 10.90 -31.87 -5.47
C ASN A 367 10.90 -33.03 -4.48
N VAL A 368 9.75 -33.30 -3.88
CA VAL A 368 9.56 -34.37 -2.88
C VAL A 368 8.75 -35.49 -3.53
N HIS A 369 9.16 -36.73 -3.31
CA HIS A 369 8.40 -37.90 -3.77
C HIS A 369 7.17 -38.10 -2.89
N ASN A 370 5.99 -38.17 -3.49
CA ASN A 370 4.74 -38.24 -2.76
C ASN A 370 4.26 -39.69 -2.65
N ASN A 371 4.56 -40.38 -1.54
CA ASN A 371 4.14 -41.77 -1.29
C ASN A 371 2.66 -41.91 -0.88
N ASN A 372 1.78 -40.99 -1.27
CA ASN A 372 0.37 -41.05 -0.91
C ASN A 372 -0.35 -42.17 -1.69
N ASN A 373 -0.20 -43.41 -1.20
CA ASN A 373 -0.94 -44.62 -1.56
C ASN A 373 -2.39 -44.60 -1.08
N ASN A 374 -3.15 -43.53 -1.38
CA ASN A 374 -4.59 -43.46 -1.05
C ASN A 374 -5.49 -43.36 -2.29
N ASN A 375 -4.96 -43.60 -3.49
CA ASN A 375 -5.78 -43.78 -4.68
C ASN A 375 -5.46 -45.15 -5.29
N ASN A 376 -6.44 -46.07 -5.27
CA ASN A 376 -6.48 -47.32 -6.03
C ASN A 376 -6.56 -47.07 -7.54
N ASN A 377 -5.70 -46.21 -8.09
CA ASN A 377 -5.57 -46.01 -9.52
C ASN A 377 -4.12 -46.28 -9.91
N ASN A 378 -3.92 -47.46 -10.49
CA ASN A 378 -2.70 -47.92 -11.13
C ASN A 378 -2.30 -46.99 -12.29
N ASN A 379 -1.65 -45.87 -11.98
CA ASN A 379 -0.90 -45.10 -12.97
C ASN A 379 0.46 -44.76 -12.37
N ASN A 380 1.48 -45.49 -12.83
CA ASN A 380 2.90 -45.32 -12.55
C ASN A 380 3.43 -44.00 -13.11
N ASN A 381 3.07 -42.87 -12.51
CA ASN A 381 3.78 -41.62 -12.69
C ASN A 381 4.54 -41.31 -11.40
N ASN A 382 5.87 -41.28 -11.49
CA ASN A 382 6.77 -40.76 -10.45
C ASN A 382 6.24 -39.43 -9.93
N ASN A 383 5.53 -39.46 -8.79
CA ASN A 383 4.68 -38.35 -8.37
C ASN A 383 5.52 -37.37 -7.53
N THR A 384 6.57 -36.83 -8.16
CA THR A 384 7.40 -35.80 -7.55
C THR A 384 6.65 -34.48 -7.56
N ARG A 385 6.61 -33.81 -6.41
CA ARG A 385 5.90 -32.55 -6.24
C ARG A 385 6.83 -31.50 -5.65
N LEU A 386 6.82 -30.32 -6.25
CA LEU A 386 7.54 -29.17 -5.72
C LEU A 386 6.90 -28.70 -4.40
N GLU A 387 7.68 -28.70 -3.33
CA GLU A 387 7.26 -28.22 -2.01
C GLU A 387 8.16 -27.12 -1.47
N CYS A 388 7.60 -26.30 -0.58
CA CYS A 388 8.28 -25.19 0.08
C CYS A 388 8.56 -25.52 1.54
N PHE A 389 9.83 -25.41 1.94
CA PHE A 389 10.30 -25.56 3.30
C PHE A 389 10.84 -24.22 3.80
N ARG A 390 10.48 -23.82 5.01
CA ARG A 390 11.07 -22.66 5.67
C ARG A 390 12.25 -23.13 6.51
N ILE A 391 13.40 -22.49 6.35
CA ILE A 391 14.57 -22.71 7.20
C ILE A 391 14.36 -21.92 8.51
N ARG A 392 14.55 -22.58 9.66
CA ARG A 392 14.61 -21.94 10.99
C ARG A 392 16.07 -21.82 11.46
N ASP A 393 16.26 -21.11 12.57
CA ASP A 393 17.59 -20.80 13.14
C ASP A 393 18.47 -22.05 13.36
N ASP A 394 17.88 -23.23 13.58
CA ASP A 394 18.59 -24.52 13.73
C ASP A 394 18.79 -25.28 12.40
N SER A 395 18.71 -24.60 11.26
CA SER A 395 18.72 -25.19 9.90
C SER A 395 17.60 -26.22 9.64
N LEU A 396 16.60 -26.30 10.52
CA LEU A 396 15.46 -27.21 10.38
C LEU A 396 14.52 -26.74 9.28
N GLU A 397 14.26 -27.62 8.32
CA GLU A 397 13.35 -27.42 7.21
C GLU A 397 11.91 -27.79 7.61
N VAL A 398 11.03 -26.79 7.75
CA VAL A 398 9.62 -27.01 8.11
C VAL A 398 8.72 -26.69 6.92
N ALA A 399 7.88 -27.64 6.51
CA ALA A 399 6.90 -27.44 5.44
C ALA A 399 6.06 -26.18 5.68
N SER A 400 6.06 -25.26 4.72
CA SER A 400 5.49 -23.93 4.89
C SER A 400 4.88 -23.38 3.60
N ALA A 401 4.48 -22.12 3.65
CA ALA A 401 4.10 -21.34 2.47
C ALA A 401 4.86 -20.03 2.49
N MET A 402 5.67 -19.80 1.46
CA MET A 402 6.36 -18.53 1.26
C MET A 402 5.34 -17.44 0.97
N THR A 403 5.48 -16.26 1.59
CA THR A 403 4.56 -15.14 1.34
C THR A 403 5.23 -14.01 0.59
N TYR A 404 4.66 -13.59 -0.54
CA TYR A 404 5.18 -12.48 -1.34
C TYR A 404 4.04 -11.70 -1.99
N LEU A 405 4.09 -10.36 -1.92
CA LEU A 405 3.11 -9.42 -2.52
C LEU A 405 1.62 -9.70 -2.27
N GLY A 406 1.30 -10.38 -1.15
CA GLY A 406 -0.07 -10.72 -0.76
C GLY A 406 -0.54 -12.12 -1.18
N PHE A 407 0.36 -12.93 -1.72
CA PHE A 407 0.16 -14.33 -2.08
C PHE A 407 0.93 -15.26 -1.14
N GLU A 408 0.46 -16.50 -1.05
CA GLU A 408 1.09 -17.63 -0.36
C GLU A 408 1.41 -18.68 -1.42
N PHE A 409 2.67 -19.11 -1.50
CA PHE A 409 3.16 -20.09 -2.47
C PHE A 409 3.80 -21.28 -1.76
N ARG A 410 3.32 -22.49 -2.08
CA ARG A 410 3.78 -23.76 -1.51
C ARG A 410 4.60 -24.61 -2.49
N GLY A 411 4.87 -24.10 -3.70
CA GLY A 411 5.38 -24.90 -4.82
C GLY A 411 4.25 -25.44 -5.68
N TYR A 412 3.51 -26.41 -5.16
CA TYR A 412 2.36 -27.04 -5.83
C TYR A 412 1.07 -26.22 -5.81
N HIS A 413 0.95 -25.26 -4.90
CA HIS A 413 -0.27 -24.47 -4.72
C HIS A 413 0.05 -22.99 -4.50
N THR A 414 -0.71 -22.13 -5.19
CA THR A 414 -0.70 -20.69 -4.98
C THR A 414 -2.07 -20.24 -4.48
N GLY A 415 -2.07 -19.47 -3.39
CA GLY A 415 -3.28 -18.91 -2.78
C GLY A 415 -3.07 -17.46 -2.36
N ILE A 416 -4.16 -16.77 -1.99
CA ILE A 416 -4.08 -15.45 -1.37
C ILE A 416 -3.69 -15.58 0.08
N LYS A 417 -2.86 -14.65 0.54
CA LYS A 417 -2.43 -14.58 1.93
C LYS A 417 -3.62 -14.58 2.88
N SER A 418 -3.62 -15.50 3.83
CA SER A 418 -4.63 -15.72 4.86
C SER A 418 -5.07 -14.41 5.56
N THR A 419 -4.12 -13.52 5.84
CA THR A 419 -4.42 -12.21 6.46
C THR A 419 -5.32 -11.30 5.60
N ASN A 420 -5.17 -11.36 4.28
CA ASN A 420 -5.97 -10.58 3.33
C ASN A 420 -7.39 -11.16 3.26
N LEU A 421 -7.50 -12.49 3.13
CA LEU A 421 -8.78 -13.20 3.15
C LEU A 421 -9.56 -12.95 4.45
N ALA A 422 -8.88 -12.97 5.60
CA ALA A 422 -9.49 -12.66 6.90
C ALA A 422 -10.00 -11.21 6.97
N LYS A 423 -9.32 -10.24 6.34
CA LYS A 423 -9.82 -8.84 6.28
C LYS A 423 -11.10 -8.75 5.46
N TYR A 424 -11.18 -9.47 4.34
CA TYR A 424 -12.40 -9.55 3.54
C TYR A 424 -13.57 -10.11 4.35
N TYR A 425 -13.40 -11.25 5.04
CA TYR A 425 -14.46 -11.82 5.86
C TYR A 425 -14.84 -10.93 7.06
N ARG A 426 -13.88 -10.30 7.74
CA ARG A 426 -14.18 -9.33 8.81
C ARG A 426 -14.98 -8.14 8.30
N LYS A 427 -14.75 -7.68 7.07
CA LYS A 427 -15.53 -6.61 6.45
C LYS A 427 -17.00 -7.03 6.26
N ILE A 428 -17.24 -8.27 5.84
CA ILE A 428 -18.60 -8.82 5.75
C ILE A 428 -19.27 -8.79 7.12
N ILE A 429 -18.61 -9.38 8.12
CA ILE A 429 -19.14 -9.48 9.50
C ILE A 429 -19.41 -8.09 10.09
N SER A 430 -18.48 -7.14 9.96
CA SER A 430 -18.65 -5.79 10.52
C SER A 430 -19.75 -4.99 9.83
N THR A 431 -19.92 -5.18 8.52
CA THR A 431 -21.01 -4.57 7.75
C THR A 431 -22.36 -5.10 8.20
N VAL A 432 -22.47 -6.42 8.34
CA VAL A 432 -23.69 -7.08 8.86
C VAL A 432 -23.99 -6.56 10.26
N LYS A 433 -23.02 -6.62 11.19
CA LYS A 433 -23.20 -6.14 12.57
C LYS A 433 -23.71 -4.69 12.62
N ARG A 434 -23.14 -3.78 11.82
CA ARG A 434 -23.57 -2.38 11.77
C ARG A 434 -25.00 -2.23 11.27
N LYS A 435 -25.36 -2.97 10.22
CA LYS A 435 -26.71 -2.94 9.64
C LYS A 435 -27.74 -3.55 10.59
N SER A 436 -27.42 -4.68 11.22
CA SER A 436 -28.28 -5.27 12.25
C SER A 436 -28.54 -4.28 13.39
N LYS A 437 -27.50 -3.64 13.93
CA LYS A 437 -27.67 -2.61 14.98
C LYS A 437 -28.56 -1.44 14.55
N ARG A 438 -28.45 -1.00 13.30
CA ARG A 438 -29.31 0.07 12.77
C ARG A 438 -30.76 -0.38 12.65
N VAL A 439 -31.00 -1.61 12.20
CA VAL A 439 -32.35 -2.18 12.10
C VAL A 439 -32.96 -2.31 13.49
N LEU A 440 -32.21 -2.85 14.46
CA LEU A 440 -32.68 -2.97 15.85
C LEU A 440 -33.03 -1.60 16.44
N LYS A 441 -32.16 -0.60 16.28
CA LYS A 441 -32.45 0.78 16.73
C LYS A 441 -33.69 1.38 16.05
N LEU A 442 -33.89 1.12 14.76
CA LEU A 442 -35.10 1.59 14.06
C LEU A 442 -36.36 0.87 14.54
N MET A 443 -36.26 -0.38 14.99
CA MET A 443 -37.38 -1.11 15.58
C MET A 443 -37.72 -0.58 16.98
N GLU A 444 -36.71 -0.17 17.76
CA GLU A 444 -36.91 0.53 19.04
C GLU A 444 -37.64 1.86 18.84
N GLU A 445 -37.27 2.63 17.81
CA GLU A 445 -37.91 3.91 17.48
C GLU A 445 -39.30 3.74 16.81
N ASN A 446 -39.50 2.66 16.04
CA ASN A 446 -40.72 2.40 15.27
C ASN A 446 -41.06 0.90 15.24
N PRO A 447 -42.03 0.42 16.06
CA PRO A 447 -42.38 -1.01 16.16
C PRO A 447 -42.87 -1.66 14.85
N ASN A 448 -43.44 -0.87 13.93
CA ASN A 448 -43.91 -1.35 12.63
C ASN A 448 -42.78 -1.66 11.62
N THR A 449 -41.53 -1.40 11.98
CA THR A 449 -40.39 -1.60 11.08
C THR A 449 -40.05 -3.09 10.94
N LYS A 450 -40.06 -3.62 9.72
CA LYS A 450 -39.75 -5.04 9.46
C LYS A 450 -38.30 -5.38 9.85
N LYS A 451 -38.12 -6.41 10.69
CA LYS A 451 -36.83 -6.99 11.07
C LYS A 451 -36.14 -7.69 9.89
N THR A 452 -35.58 -6.92 8.97
CA THR A 452 -35.04 -7.44 7.71
C THR A 452 -33.70 -6.81 7.34
N ILE A 453 -32.83 -7.62 6.73
CA ILE A 453 -31.58 -7.14 6.13
C ILE A 453 -31.54 -7.56 4.67
N PHE A 454 -31.51 -6.58 3.77
CA PHE A 454 -31.44 -6.84 2.33
C PHE A 454 -30.05 -7.31 1.89
N LYS A 455 -29.96 -8.57 1.47
CA LYS A 455 -28.70 -9.18 0.99
C LYS A 455 -28.04 -8.40 -0.15
N ASN A 456 -28.82 -7.85 -1.07
CA ASN A 456 -28.29 -7.07 -2.19
C ASN A 456 -27.65 -5.76 -1.73
N GLN A 457 -28.17 -5.13 -0.68
CA GLN A 457 -27.56 -3.95 -0.07
C GLN A 457 -26.26 -4.32 0.65
N LEU A 458 -26.24 -5.42 1.40
CA LEU A 458 -25.02 -5.94 2.02
C LEU A 458 -23.95 -6.22 0.96
N ARG A 459 -24.31 -6.95 -0.09
CA ARG A 459 -23.43 -7.25 -1.23
C ARG A 459 -22.82 -6.00 -1.83
N LYS A 460 -23.63 -4.95 -2.07
CA LYS A 460 -23.11 -3.67 -2.58
C LYS A 460 -22.05 -3.09 -1.65
N ILE A 461 -22.29 -3.08 -0.33
CA ILE A 461 -21.40 -2.44 0.65
C ILE A 461 -20.09 -3.22 0.84
N TYR A 462 -20.13 -4.53 1.10
CA TYR A 462 -18.87 -5.26 1.31
C TYR A 462 -18.10 -5.48 0.01
N ASN A 463 -18.76 -5.44 -1.16
CA ASN A 463 -18.09 -5.37 -2.46
C ASN A 463 -17.57 -3.96 -2.81
N LEU A 464 -17.82 -2.90 -2.03
CA LEU A 464 -17.11 -1.63 -2.26
C LEU A 464 -15.59 -1.85 -2.09
N PRO A 465 -14.73 -1.12 -2.82
CA PRO A 465 -13.31 -1.14 -2.54
C PRO A 465 -13.06 -0.77 -1.08
N VAL A 466 -12.15 -1.46 -0.40
CA VAL A 466 -11.88 -1.30 1.05
C VAL A 466 -11.50 0.14 1.43
N LYS A 467 -11.03 0.95 0.46
CA LYS A 467 -10.62 2.35 0.65
C LYS A 467 -11.78 3.34 0.81
N PHE A 468 -13.00 2.99 0.45
CA PHE A 468 -14.15 3.87 0.63
C PHE A 468 -14.86 3.52 1.94
N THR A 469 -14.91 4.46 2.87
CA THR A 469 -15.82 4.35 4.02
C THR A 469 -17.24 4.76 3.61
N ASP A 470 -18.25 4.32 4.37
CA ASP A 470 -19.62 4.79 4.17
C ASP A 470 -19.64 6.32 4.42
N GLY A 471 -19.85 7.11 3.36
CA GLY A 471 -19.80 8.58 3.41
C GLY A 471 -18.66 9.21 2.59
N ASP A 472 -17.61 8.46 2.26
CA ASP A 472 -16.51 8.90 1.36
C ASP A 472 -16.90 8.84 -0.12
N LEU A 473 -18.20 8.81 -0.43
CA LEU A 473 -18.64 9.07 -1.79
C LEU A 473 -18.21 10.50 -2.10
N THR A 474 -17.05 10.62 -2.74
CA THR A 474 -16.71 11.77 -3.55
C THR A 474 -17.99 12.14 -4.29
N GLU A 475 -18.47 13.35 -4.13
CA GLU A 475 -19.46 13.99 -4.98
C GLU A 475 -18.92 14.17 -6.41
N LYS A 476 -18.20 13.18 -6.94
CA LYS A 476 -18.32 12.92 -8.36
C LYS A 476 -19.79 12.61 -8.52
N LYS A 477 -20.54 13.57 -9.08
CA LYS A 477 -21.83 13.35 -9.73
C LYS A 477 -21.75 11.94 -10.28
N ILE A 478 -22.40 11.00 -9.60
CA ILE A 478 -22.54 9.67 -10.14
C ILE A 478 -23.46 9.96 -11.30
N ASN A 479 -22.90 10.15 -12.49
CA ASN A 479 -23.66 10.15 -13.73
C ASN A 479 -24.22 8.73 -13.85
N ARG A 480 -25.27 8.47 -13.08
CA ARG A 480 -26.17 7.36 -13.22
C ARG A 480 -27.08 7.79 -14.35
N LYS A 481 -26.78 7.29 -15.55
CA LYS A 481 -27.62 6.30 -16.23
C LYS A 481 -27.04 6.02 -17.63
N MET A 482 -27.48 4.89 -18.17
CA MET A 482 -27.09 4.26 -19.43
C MET A 482 -26.94 5.27 -20.58
N ARG A 483 -25.92 5.12 -21.42
CA ARG A 483 -25.92 5.77 -22.74
C ARG A 483 -26.63 4.81 -23.70
N TYR A 484 -27.89 5.09 -23.96
CA TYR A 484 -28.46 4.70 -25.23
C TYR A 484 -27.84 5.59 -26.29
N ASN A 485 -27.27 5.01 -27.34
CA ASN A 485 -26.87 5.77 -28.50
C ASN A 485 -28.04 5.71 -29.48
N LEU A 486 -28.48 6.86 -29.98
CA LEU A 486 -29.38 6.91 -31.13
C LEU A 486 -28.54 6.51 -32.35
N VAL A 487 -28.87 5.38 -32.95
CA VAL A 487 -28.23 4.86 -34.16
C VAL A 487 -29.30 4.80 -35.24
N LEU A 488 -28.97 5.22 -36.46
CA LEU A 488 -29.89 5.05 -37.59
C LEU A 488 -30.01 3.56 -37.90
N ASN A 489 -31.25 3.09 -38.00
CA ASN A 489 -31.55 1.76 -38.53
C ASN A 489 -31.62 1.79 -40.06
N ASP A 490 -31.64 0.60 -40.66
CA ASP A 490 -31.68 0.41 -42.12
C ASP A 490 -32.89 1.06 -42.81
N ARG A 491 -33.93 1.42 -42.03
CA ARG A 491 -35.13 2.13 -42.49
C ARG A 491 -35.07 3.65 -42.31
N GLY A 492 -33.93 4.21 -41.92
CA GLY A 492 -33.73 5.66 -41.73
C GLY A 492 -34.20 6.24 -40.39
N PHE A 493 -34.80 5.42 -39.50
CA PHE A 493 -35.25 5.85 -38.18
C PHE A 493 -34.15 5.68 -37.13
N TYR A 494 -34.12 6.56 -36.13
CA TYR A 494 -33.21 6.40 -35.00
C TYR A 494 -33.74 5.37 -33.98
N GLU A 495 -32.92 4.39 -33.63
CA GLU A 495 -33.18 3.44 -32.54
C GLU A 495 -32.14 3.57 -31.42
N PHE A 496 -32.57 3.32 -30.19
CA PHE A 496 -31.71 3.27 -29.02
C PHE A 496 -30.92 1.97 -28.96
N LYS A 497 -29.69 1.96 -29.46
CA LYS A 497 -28.81 0.78 -29.36
C LYS A 497 -28.07 0.77 -28.02
N PHE A 498 -28.13 -0.35 -27.32
CA PHE A 498 -27.39 -0.57 -26.08
C PHE A 498 -25.90 -0.73 -26.39
N SER A 499 -25.07 0.18 -25.90
CA SER A 499 -23.62 -0.02 -25.89
C SER A 499 -23.19 -0.64 -24.56
N ILE A 500 -22.57 -1.82 -24.60
CA ILE A 500 -21.96 -2.43 -23.41
C ILE A 500 -20.84 -1.50 -22.97
N ARG A 501 -21.06 -0.74 -21.89
CA ARG A 501 -19.96 -0.05 -21.24
C ARG A 501 -19.14 -1.08 -20.49
N ASN A 502 -17.87 -1.22 -20.85
CA ASN A 502 -16.89 -1.84 -19.95
C ASN A 502 -16.99 -1.10 -18.61
N ASN A 503 -17.57 -1.75 -17.60
CA ASN A 503 -17.74 -1.17 -16.27
C ASN A 503 -16.39 -0.56 -15.87
N LYS A 504 -16.36 0.75 -15.56
CA LYS A 504 -15.15 1.38 -15.01
C LYS A 504 -14.65 0.46 -13.91
N LYS A 505 -13.39 0.02 -14.02
CA LYS A 505 -12.71 -0.98 -13.17
C LYS A 505 -12.92 -0.70 -11.67
N GLN A 506 -14.10 -0.98 -11.13
CA GLN A 506 -14.37 -0.86 -9.72
C GLN A 506 -13.68 -2.04 -9.08
N ALA A 507 -12.52 -1.78 -8.48
CA ALA A 507 -11.67 -2.78 -7.86
C ALA A 507 -12.33 -3.31 -6.58
N ASN A 508 -13.37 -4.13 -6.74
CA ASN A 508 -13.95 -4.91 -5.66
C ASN A 508 -13.14 -6.19 -5.43
N TYR A 509 -13.28 -6.79 -4.25
CA TYR A 509 -12.50 -7.97 -3.88
C TYR A 509 -12.71 -9.14 -4.87
N HIS A 510 -13.95 -9.40 -5.30
CA HIS A 510 -14.25 -10.45 -6.28
C HIS A 510 -13.55 -10.23 -7.64
N SER A 511 -13.53 -9.01 -8.15
CA SER A 511 -12.81 -8.65 -9.38
C SER A 511 -11.30 -8.80 -9.23
N TYR A 512 -10.76 -8.60 -8.02
CA TYR A 512 -9.38 -8.92 -7.70
C TYR A 512 -9.14 -10.44 -7.76
N ILE A 513 -9.99 -11.25 -7.13
CA ILE A 513 -9.91 -12.73 -7.18
C ILE A 513 -9.98 -13.25 -8.62
N LYS A 514 -10.92 -12.76 -9.42
CA LYS A 514 -11.07 -13.17 -10.83
C LYS A 514 -9.82 -12.85 -11.65
N ARG A 515 -9.20 -11.68 -11.42
CA ARG A 515 -7.92 -11.34 -12.05
C ARG A 515 -6.80 -12.28 -11.61
N CYS A 516 -6.72 -12.62 -10.32
CA CYS A 516 -5.76 -13.64 -9.87
C CYS A 516 -5.98 -14.99 -10.58
N CYS A 517 -7.23 -15.44 -10.70
CA CYS A 517 -7.53 -16.71 -11.37
C CYS A 517 -7.12 -16.69 -12.85
N SER A 518 -7.43 -15.60 -13.55
CA SER A 518 -7.07 -15.39 -14.95
C SER A 518 -5.55 -15.35 -15.14
N GLU A 519 -4.84 -14.56 -14.34
CA GLU A 519 -3.39 -14.39 -14.49
C GLU A 519 -2.62 -15.67 -14.16
N PHE A 520 -2.96 -16.32 -13.06
CA PHE A 520 -2.29 -17.57 -12.66
C PHE A 520 -2.84 -18.81 -13.36
N GLN A 521 -3.91 -18.68 -14.16
CA GLN A 521 -4.61 -19.80 -14.82
C GLN A 521 -5.01 -20.91 -13.82
N THR A 522 -5.50 -20.53 -12.64
CA THR A 522 -5.91 -21.47 -11.60
C THR A 522 -7.20 -21.05 -10.91
N ASN A 523 -8.00 -22.03 -10.51
CA ASN A 523 -9.24 -21.82 -9.74
C ASN A 523 -9.01 -21.81 -8.21
N SER A 524 -7.76 -21.90 -7.75
CA SER A 524 -7.42 -21.97 -6.32
C SER A 524 -7.93 -20.76 -5.54
N PHE A 525 -7.76 -19.55 -6.08
CA PHE A 525 -8.17 -18.31 -5.41
C PHE A 525 -9.69 -18.20 -5.25
N GLN A 526 -10.45 -18.66 -6.24
CA GLN A 526 -11.91 -18.64 -6.18
C GLN A 526 -12.41 -19.58 -5.08
N LYS A 527 -11.81 -20.77 -4.93
CA LYS A 527 -12.14 -21.72 -3.87
C LYS A 527 -11.98 -21.12 -2.47
N GLN A 528 -11.02 -20.20 -2.26
CA GLN A 528 -10.79 -19.55 -0.96
C GLN A 528 -11.95 -18.64 -0.49
N ILE A 529 -12.78 -18.12 -1.42
CA ILE A 529 -13.89 -17.20 -1.09
C ILE A 529 -15.28 -17.87 -1.04
N ASN A 530 -15.37 -19.19 -1.29
CA ASN A 530 -16.63 -19.92 -1.35
C ASN A 530 -17.45 -19.82 -0.04
N LYS A 531 -16.78 -19.69 1.10
CA LYS A 531 -17.44 -19.55 2.42
C LYS A 531 -18.06 -18.17 2.68
N SER A 532 -17.93 -17.20 1.77
CA SER A 532 -18.42 -15.82 1.97
C SER A 532 -19.92 -15.72 2.19
N LYS A 533 -20.72 -16.52 1.47
CA LYS A 533 -22.18 -16.59 1.63
C LYS A 533 -22.53 -17.13 3.02
N ASN A 534 -21.91 -18.23 3.43
CA ASN A 534 -22.16 -18.87 4.72
C ASN A 534 -21.79 -17.94 5.88
N ILE A 535 -20.61 -17.29 5.81
CA ILE A 535 -20.17 -16.32 6.83
C ILE A 535 -21.13 -15.14 6.95
N ALA A 536 -21.68 -14.65 5.83
CA ALA A 536 -22.67 -13.57 5.88
C ALA A 536 -23.95 -14.02 6.60
N TYR A 537 -24.45 -15.23 6.32
CA TYR A 537 -25.66 -15.75 6.98
C TYR A 537 -25.44 -16.03 8.46
N SER A 538 -24.32 -16.67 8.83
CA SER A 538 -23.99 -16.89 10.24
C SER A 538 -23.87 -15.57 11.01
N ALA A 539 -23.32 -14.53 10.38
CA ALA A 539 -23.26 -13.19 10.99
C ALA A 539 -24.64 -12.53 11.11
N ILE A 540 -25.53 -12.73 10.13
CA ILE A 540 -26.92 -12.21 10.19
C ILE A 540 -27.65 -12.90 11.34
N HIS A 541 -27.59 -14.22 11.43
CA HIS A 541 -28.18 -14.99 12.53
C HIS A 541 -27.71 -14.45 13.88
N LYS A 542 -26.39 -14.37 14.07
CA LYS A 542 -25.78 -13.93 15.31
C LYS A 542 -26.11 -12.49 15.74
N TYR A 543 -26.20 -11.54 14.80
CA TYR A 543 -26.36 -10.12 15.16
C TYR A 543 -27.77 -9.57 14.99
N LEU A 544 -28.64 -10.28 14.26
CA LEU A 544 -30.04 -9.89 14.08
C LEU A 544 -30.96 -10.75 14.95
N ASN A 545 -30.71 -12.06 15.09
CA ASN A 545 -31.64 -12.98 15.74
C ASN A 545 -31.25 -13.33 17.18
N GLU A 546 -29.97 -13.58 17.43
CA GLU A 546 -29.48 -13.75 18.80
C GLU A 546 -29.40 -12.37 19.47
N ASN A 547 -30.17 -12.17 20.54
CA ASN A 547 -29.99 -11.02 21.42
C ASN A 547 -28.54 -11.07 21.91
N SER A 548 -27.73 -10.13 21.44
CA SER A 548 -26.37 -9.98 21.92
C SER A 548 -26.43 -9.44 23.35
N ASN A 549 -26.49 -10.34 24.33
CA ASN A 549 -25.95 -10.08 25.67
C ASN A 549 -24.45 -9.77 25.57
#